data_AF-A0A382AP96-F1
#
_entry.id   AF-A0A382AP96-F1
#
_cell.length_a   1.000
_cell.length_b   1.000
_cell.length_c   1.000
_cell.angle_alpha   90.00
_cell.angle_beta   90.00
_cell.angle_gamma   90.00
#
_symmetry.space_group_name_H-M   'P 1'
#
loop_
_entity.id
_entity.type
_entity.pdbx_description
1 polymer ?
#
loop_
_entity_poly.entity_id
_entity_poly.type
_entity_poly.pdbx_seq_one_letter_code
_entity_poly.pdbx_strand_id
1 'polypeptide(L)' 'MIGLVPADKLVDYVGQEIGTSEWFEVDQERINQFADVTL' A
#
# COMPACT_ATOMS: atom_id res chain seq x y z
N MET A 1 -10.53 -2.62 5.98
CA MET A 1 -9.42 -1.68 6.19
C MET A 1 -9.36 -1.34 7.68
N ILE A 2 -8.23 -1.59 8.33
CA ILE A 2 -8.02 -1.08 9.69
C ILE A 2 -7.89 0.44 9.62
N GLY A 3 -8.60 1.15 10.49
CA GLY A 3 -8.56 2.61 10.54
C GLY A 3 -7.19 3.14 11.00
N LEU A 4 -7.15 4.39 11.45
CA LEU A 4 -5.93 4.97 12.02
C LEU A 4 -5.59 4.29 13.35
N VAL A 5 -4.36 3.76 13.46
CA VAL A 5 -3.86 3.05 14.65
C VAL A 5 -2.66 3.82 15.24
N PRO A 6 -2.61 4.08 16.56
CA PRO A 6 -1.43 4.61 17.23
C PRO A 6 -0.20 3.72 17.03
N ALA A 7 0.97 4.32 16.78
CA ALA A 7 2.18 3.57 16.39
C ALA A 7 2.59 2.49 17.41
N ASP A 8 2.41 2.76 18.70
CA ASP A 8 2.72 1.83 19.81
C ASP A 8 1.78 0.61 19.85
N LYS A 9 0.64 0.67 19.16
CA LYS A 9 -0.36 -0.41 19.10
C LYS A 9 -0.26 -1.29 17.86
N LEU A 10 0.64 -0.97 16.92
CA LEU A 10 0.79 -1.76 15.69
C LEU A 10 1.24 -3.21 15.96
N VAL A 11 1.98 -3.45 17.06
CA VAL A 11 2.46 -4.79 17.43
C VAL A 11 1.31 -5.77 17.71
N ASP A 12 0.16 -5.28 18.14
CA ASP A 12 -1.01 -6.10 18.46
C ASP A 12 -1.64 -6.73 17.20
N TYR A 13 -1.32 -6.20 16.01
CA TYR A 13 -1.84 -6.63 14.72
C TYR A 13 -0.95 -7.67 14.01
N VAL A 14 0.18 -8.07 14.61
CA VAL A 14 1.06 -9.09 14.02
C VAL A 14 0.30 -10.41 13.84
N GLY A 15 0.28 -10.92 12.61
CA GLY A 15 -0.42 -12.15 12.26
C GLY A 15 -1.92 -12.00 11.98
N GLN A 16 -2.46 -10.78 12.03
CA GLN A 16 -3.85 -10.50 11.68
C GLN A 16 -4.01 -10.06 10.22
N GLU A 17 -5.16 -10.36 9.62
CA GLU A 17 -5.56 -9.79 8.33
C GLU A 17 -6.02 -8.34 8.52
N ILE A 18 -5.46 -7.40 7.75
CA ILE A 18 -5.76 -5.96 7.86
C ILE A 18 -6.65 -5.41 6.72
N GLY A 19 -7.09 -6.32 5.85
CA GLY A 19 -7.90 -6.07 4.66
C GLY A 19 -7.07 -5.99 3.38
N THR A 20 -7.77 -5.86 2.27
CA THR A 20 -7.20 -5.75 0.92
C THR A 20 -7.50 -4.39 0.31
N SER A 21 -6.73 -4.01 -0.71
CA SER A 21 -7.08 -2.87 -1.55
C SER A 21 -8.14 -3.24 -2.59
N GLU A 22 -8.75 -2.24 -3.19
CA GLU A 22 -9.47 -2.41 -4.45
C GLU A 22 -8.50 -2.69 -5.61
N TRP A 23 -9.06 -3.15 -6.73
CA TRP A 23 -8.33 -3.23 -7.99
C TRP A 23 -7.88 -1.83 -8.43
N PHE A 24 -6.65 -1.75 -8.91
CA PHE A 24 -6.02 -0.53 -9.36
C PHE A 24 -5.50 -0.72 -10.78
N GLU A 25 -5.91 0.15 -11.70
CA GLU A 25 -5.45 0.12 -13.09
C GLU A 25 -4.04 0.69 -13.20
N VAL A 26 -3.18 0.00 -13.97
CA VAL A 26 -1.82 0.46 -14.26
C VAL A 26 -1.72 0.70 -15.76
N ASP A 27 -1.66 1.97 -16.14
CA ASP A 27 -1.54 2.39 -17.53
C ASP A 27 -0.08 2.64 -17.94
N GLN A 28 0.13 2.92 -19.22
CA GLN A 28 1.45 3.15 -19.79
C GLN A 28 2.13 4.40 -19.21
N GLU A 29 1.36 5.44 -18.86
CA GLU A 29 1.89 6.68 -18.31
C GLU A 29 2.55 6.42 -16.95
N ARG A 30 1.90 5.66 -16.07
CA ARG A 30 2.48 5.30 -14.77
C ARG A 30 3.74 4.44 -14.88
N ILE A 31 3.82 3.58 -15.90
CA ILE A 31 5.03 2.81 -16.19
C ILE A 31 6.18 3.73 -16.61
N ASN A 32 5.91 4.71 -17.48
CA ASN A 32 6.92 5.67 -17.93
C ASN A 32 7.45 6.51 -16.76
N GLN A 33 6.57 7.02 -15.90
CA GLN A 33 6.97 7.78 -14.71
C GLN A 33 7.89 6.99 -13.78
N PHE A 34 7.67 5.68 -13.63
CA PHE A 34 8.57 4.83 -12.85
C PHE A 34 9.94 4.70 -13.51
N ALA A 35 9.99 4.54 -14.84
CA ALA A 35 11.25 4.46 -15.57
C ALA A 35 12.06 5.76 -15.44
N ASP A 36 11.40 6.93 -15.52
CA ASP A 36 12.05 8.23 -15.43
C ASP A 36 12.75 8.49 -14.09
N VAL A 37 12.26 7.90 -13.00
CA VAL A 37 12.81 8.12 -11.65
C VAL A 37 13.77 7.02 -11.18
N THR A 38 14.01 6.00 -12.01
CA THR A 38 14.85 4.83 -11.64
C THR A 38 16.04 4.58 -12.57
N LEU A 39 16.22 5.38 -13.63
CA LEU A 39 17.35 5.33 -14.58
C LEU A 39 18.34 6.47 -14.36
#